data_AF-A0A6N7X075-F1
#
_entry.id   AF-A0A6N7X075-F1
#
_cell.length_a   1.000
_cell.length_b   1.000
_cell.length_c   1.000
_cell.angle_alpha   90.00
_cell.angle_beta   90.00
_cell.angle_gamma   90.00
#
_symmetry.space_group_name_H-M   'P 1'
#
loop_
_entity.id
_entity.type
_entity.pdbx_description
1 polymer ?
#
loop_
_entity_poly.entity_id
_entity_poly.type
_entity_poly.pdbx_seq_one_letter_code
_entity_poly.pdbx_strand_id
1 'polypeptide(L)'
;MDLDVTRQKIDAIDADLVALLEERMQLVNDVVAYKKTVGKPILDTSREHAVLQKVADRVQEKAFEDTIVNTFSDIMKRSRDYQATQID
;
A
#
# COMPACT_ATOMS: atom_id res chain seq x y z
N MET A 1 -12.39 7.52 -28.03
CA MET A 1 -11.10 7.05 -27.49
C MET A 1 -11.08 5.54 -27.67
N ASP A 2 -10.00 4.99 -28.20
CA ASP A 2 -9.86 3.56 -28.43
C ASP A 2 -9.62 2.83 -27.10
N LEU A 3 -10.26 1.67 -26.93
CA LEU A 3 -10.11 0.82 -25.75
C LEU A 3 -8.66 0.36 -25.61
N ASP A 4 -7.99 0.05 -26.72
CA ASP A 4 -6.61 -0.46 -26.68
C ASP A 4 -5.62 0.63 -26.27
N VAL A 5 -5.83 1.87 -26.73
CA VAL A 5 -5.05 3.03 -26.28
C VAL A 5 -5.25 3.28 -24.78
N THR A 6 -6.47 3.05 -24.28
CA THR A 6 -6.77 3.21 -22.84
C THR A 6 -6.06 2.14 -22.03
N ARG A 7 -6.05 0.88 -22.49
CA ARG A 7 -5.35 -0.23 -21.85
C ARG A 7 -3.84 -0.03 -21.81
N GLN A 8 -3.23 0.42 -22.91
CA GLN A 8 -1.78 0.71 -22.92
C GLN A 8 -1.38 1.77 -21.90
N LYS A 9 -2.25 2.76 -21.64
CA LYS A 9 -2.00 3.75 -20.58
C LYS A 9 -2.13 3.15 -19.19
N ILE A 10 -3.07 2.21 -18.99
CA ILE A 10 -3.20 1.46 -17.74
C ILE A 10 -1.95 0.60 -17.52
N ASP A 11 -1.50 -0.15 -18.53
CA ASP A 11 -0.31 -1.00 -18.44
C ASP A 11 0.94 -0.21 -18.04
N ALA A 12 1.10 1.00 -18.58
CA ALA A 12 2.19 1.90 -18.20
C ALA A 12 2.10 2.35 -16.73
N ILE A 13 0.90 2.71 -16.26
CA ILE A 13 0.67 3.07 -14.86
C ILE A 13 0.89 1.86 -13.95
N ASP A 14 0.48 0.67 -14.37
CA ASP A 14 0.65 -0.56 -13.60
C ASP A 14 2.13 -0.91 -13.43
N ALA A 15 2.97 -0.65 -14.44
CA ALA A 15 4.42 -0.79 -14.32
C ALA A 15 4.99 0.17 -13.25
N ASP A 16 4.54 1.43 -13.23
CA ASP A 16 4.94 2.39 -12.21
C ASP A 16 4.44 1.99 -10.81
N LEU A 17 3.22 1.48 -10.70
CA LEU A 17 2.66 0.97 -9.45
C LEU A 17 3.45 -0.21 -8.90
N VAL A 18 3.88 -1.14 -9.75
CA VAL A 18 4.75 -2.26 -9.34
C VAL A 18 6.06 -1.73 -8.75
N ALA A 19 6.75 -0.83 -9.45
CA ALA A 19 8.00 -0.25 -8.96
C ALA A 19 7.82 0.47 -7.61
N LEU A 20 6.76 1.26 -7.46
CA LEU A 20 6.43 1.96 -6.21
C LEU A 20 6.08 1.00 -5.07
N LEU A 21 5.37 -0.10 -5.37
CA LEU A 21 5.03 -1.11 -4.38
C LEU A 21 6.28 -1.88 -3.92
N GLU A 22 7.21 -2.19 -4.82
CA GLU A 22 8.49 -2.81 -4.46
C GLU A 22 9.32 -1.91 -3.54
N GLU A 23 9.47 -0.62 -3.88
CA GLU A 23 10.14 0.37 -3.01
C GLU A 23 9.46 0.43 -1.63
N ARG A 24 8.13 0.46 -1.60
CA ARG A 24 7.37 0.42 -0.36
C ARG A 24 7.63 -0.87 0.44
N MET A 25 7.76 -2.02 -0.21
CA MET A 25 8.06 -3.29 0.45
C MET A 25 9.47 -3.33 1.04
N GLN A 26 10.46 -2.68 0.41
CA GLN A 26 11.77 -2.51 1.03
C GLN A 26 11.68 -1.72 2.34
N LEU A 27 10.91 -0.63 2.38
CA LEU A 27 10.67 0.11 3.63
C LEU A 27 9.90 -0.72 4.67
N VAL A 28 9.05 -1.66 4.24
CA VAL A 28 8.40 -2.60 5.15
C VAL A 28 9.42 -3.52 5.81
N ASN A 29 10.49 -3.95 5.11
CA ASN A 29 11.58 -4.72 5.72
C ASN A 29 12.26 -3.95 6.85
N ASP A 30 12.52 -2.66 6.64
CA ASP A 30 13.11 -1.81 7.67
C ASP A 30 12.19 -1.69 8.90
N VAL A 31 10.87 -1.56 8.68
CA VAL A 31 9.87 -1.55 9.75
C VAL A 31 9.84 -2.89 10.51
N VAL A 32 9.97 -4.04 9.82
CA VAL A 32 10.07 -5.36 10.46
C VAL A 32 11.31 -5.45 11.32
N ALA A 33 12.48 -5.10 10.76
CA ALA A 33 13.75 -5.12 11.48
C ALA A 33 13.65 -4.29 12.75
N TYR A 34 13.11 -3.08 12.66
CA TYR A 34 12.86 -2.23 13.82
C TYR A 34 11.92 -2.90 14.83
N LYS A 35 10.73 -3.37 14.42
CA LYS A 35 9.75 -3.98 15.32
C LYS A 35 10.29 -5.21 16.06
N LYS A 36 11.13 -6.02 15.39
CA LYS A 36 11.86 -7.13 16.02
C LYS A 36 12.75 -6.66 17.15
N THR A 37 13.52 -5.58 16.96
CA THR A 37 14.43 -5.08 18.00
C THR A 37 13.71 -4.57 19.25
N VAL A 38 12.48 -4.05 19.11
CA VAL A 38 11.72 -3.45 20.22
C VAL A 38 10.55 -4.31 20.72
N GLY A 39 10.33 -5.49 20.14
CA GLY A 39 9.23 -6.39 20.49
C GLY A 39 7.83 -5.82 20.19
N LYS A 40 7.69 -4.96 19.19
CA LYS A 40 6.39 -4.36 18.82
C LYS A 40 5.55 -5.28 17.93
N PRO A 41 4.20 -5.27 18.05
CA PRO A 41 3.33 -6.07 17.20
C PRO A 41 3.35 -5.62 15.74
N ILE A 42 3.05 -6.55 14.83
CA ILE A 42 2.92 -6.29 13.38
C ILE A 42 1.76 -5.33 13.12
N LEU A 43 0.60 -5.58 13.72
CA LEU A 43 -0.57 -4.72 13.59
C LEU A 43 -0.41 -3.45 14.42
N ASP A 44 -0.50 -2.30 13.75
CA ASP A 44 -0.57 -0.98 14.38
C ASP A 44 -1.78 -0.23 13.81
N THR A 45 -2.94 -0.43 14.43
CA THR A 45 -4.23 0.10 13.95
C THR A 45 -4.24 1.62 13.86
N SER A 46 -3.61 2.32 14.83
CA SER A 46 -3.52 3.78 14.83
C SER A 46 -2.71 4.27 13.62
N ARG A 47 -1.58 3.62 13.33
CA ARG A 47 -0.76 3.96 12.17
C ARG A 47 -1.48 3.72 10.85
N GLU A 48 -2.21 2.62 10.73
CA GLU A 48 -2.95 2.26 9.52
C GLU A 48 -4.13 3.19 9.26
N HIS A 49 -4.92 3.51 10.28
CA HIS A 49 -5.98 4.51 10.17
C HIS A 49 -5.43 5.86 9.68
N ALA A 50 -4.28 6.29 10.20
CA ALA A 50 -3.63 7.52 9.75
C ALA A 50 -3.11 7.45 8.30
N VAL A 51 -2.78 6.26 7.76
CA VAL A 51 -2.50 6.11 6.32
C VAL A 51 -3.78 6.30 5.52
N LEU A 52 -4.85 5.58 5.87
CA LEU A 52 -6.10 5.60 5.11
C LEU A 52 -6.70 7.00 5.05
N GLN A 53 -6.69 7.74 6.17
CA GLN A 53 -7.14 9.13 6.18
C GLN A 53 -6.31 9.99 5.22
N LYS A 54 -4.98 9.88 5.26
CA LYS A 54 -4.10 10.62 4.33
C LYS A 54 -4.32 10.25 2.87
N VAL A 55 -4.70 9.00 2.60
CA VAL A 55 -5.06 8.55 1.25
C VAL A 55 -6.36 9.23 0.82
N ALA A 56 -7.41 9.15 1.65
CA ALA A 56 -8.69 9.81 1.38
C ALA A 56 -8.53 11.32 1.13
N ASP A 57 -7.72 12.00 1.96
CA ASP A 57 -7.44 13.44 1.83
C ASP A 57 -6.72 13.80 0.52
N ARG A 58 -5.95 12.87 -0.07
CA ARG A 58 -5.24 13.08 -1.34
C ARG A 58 -6.11 12.85 -2.55
N VAL A 59 -7.18 12.06 -2.43
CA VAL A 59 -8.10 11.78 -3.54
C VAL A 59 -8.88 13.05 -3.89
N GLN A 60 -8.65 13.55 -5.11
CA GLN A 60 -9.30 14.74 -5.63
C GLN A 60 -10.71 14.45 -6.16
N GLU A 61 -10.87 13.37 -6.91
CA GLU A 61 -12.15 12.93 -7.43
C GLU A 61 -12.86 12.05 -6.40
N LYS A 62 -13.88 12.60 -5.73
CA LYS A 62 -14.57 11.93 -4.62
C LYS A 62 -15.31 10.68 -5.04
N ALA A 63 -15.68 10.54 -6.31
CA ALA A 63 -16.22 9.27 -6.83
C ALA A 63 -15.22 8.11 -6.74
N PHE A 64 -13.91 8.38 -6.64
CA PHE A 64 -12.86 7.35 -6.54
C PHE A 64 -12.36 7.11 -5.13
N GLU A 65 -12.80 7.89 -4.14
CA GLU A 65 -12.24 7.86 -2.78
C GLU A 65 -12.35 6.48 -2.15
N ASP A 66 -13.55 5.92 -2.07
CA ASP A 66 -13.78 4.60 -1.48
C ASP A 66 -12.96 3.50 -2.18
N THR A 67 -12.90 3.54 -3.51
CA THR A 67 -12.13 2.56 -4.29
C THR A 67 -10.65 2.64 -3.95
N ILE A 68 -10.07 3.84 -3.96
CA ILE A 68 -8.64 4.03 -3.69
C ILE A 68 -8.31 3.69 -2.24
N VAL A 69 -9.13 4.13 -1.28
CA VAL A 69 -8.93 3.83 0.15
C VAL A 69 -8.95 2.32 0.40
N ASN A 70 -9.88 1.59 -0.21
CA ASN A 70 -9.95 0.12 -0.09
C ASN A 70 -8.71 -0.56 -0.69
N THR A 71 -8.22 -0.11 -1.85
CA THR A 71 -6.97 -0.62 -2.42
C THR A 71 -5.78 -0.44 -1.46
N PHE A 72 -5.68 0.72 -0.80
CA PHE A 72 -4.61 0.95 0.20
C PHE A 72 -4.76 0.08 1.45
N SER A 73 -6.00 -0.21 1.88
CA SER A 73 -6.27 -1.17 2.95
C SER A 73 -5.74 -2.56 2.60
N ASP A 74 -5.97 -3.02 1.36
CA ASP A 74 -5.47 -4.30 0.87
C ASP A 74 -3.94 -4.34 0.77
N ILE A 75 -3.31 -3.27 0.28
CA ILE A 75 -1.83 -3.15 0.27
C ILE A 75 -1.27 -3.30 1.69
N MET A 76 -1.87 -2.65 2.69
CA MET A 76 -1.44 -2.77 4.08
C MET A 76 -1.65 -4.17 4.64
N LYS A 77 -2.78 -4.81 4.33
CA LYS A 77 -3.03 -6.20 4.70
C LYS A 77 -1.95 -7.13 4.16
N ARG A 78 -1.61 -7.04 2.87
CA ARG A 78 -0.55 -7.86 2.26
C ARG A 78 0.83 -7.57 2.84
N SER A 79 1.08 -6.31 3.20
CA SER A 79 2.29 -5.94 3.91
C SER A 79 2.38 -6.65 5.25
N ARG A 80 1.30 -6.67 6.06
CA ARG A 80 1.28 -7.38 7.34
C ARG A 80 1.47 -8.88 7.18
N ASP A 81 0.80 -9.48 6.20
CA ASP A 81 0.94 -10.91 5.90
C ASP A 81 2.40 -11.26 5.60
N TYR A 82 3.08 -10.43 4.81
CA TYR A 82 4.50 -10.57 4.53
C TYR A 82 5.36 -10.36 5.79
N GLN A 83 5.11 -9.32 6.60
CA GLN A 83 5.82 -9.12 7.87
C GLN A 83 5.72 -10.34 8.79
N ALA A 84 4.56 -11.02 8.80
CA ALA A 84 4.33 -12.19 9.64
C ALA A 84 5.20 -13.38 9.22
N THR A 85 5.51 -13.55 7.94
CA THR A 85 6.45 -14.60 7.49
C THR A 85 7.91 -14.28 7.79
N GLN A 86 8.22 -13.02 8.08
CA GLN A 86 9.58 -12.59 8.40
C GLN A 86 9.87 -12.57 9.90
N ILE A 87 8.86 -12.71 10.78
CA ILE A 87 9.01 -12.54 12.24
C ILE A 87 9.27 -13.85 13.01
N ASP A 88 9.40 -14.97 12.30
CA ASP A 88 9.96 -16.21 12.87
C ASP A 88 11.42 -16.03 13.36
#